data_AF-A0A972R7V3-F1
#
_entry.id   AF-A0A972R7V3-F1
#
_cell.length_a   1.000
_cell.length_b   1.000
_cell.length_c   1.000
_cell.angle_alpha   90.00
_cell.angle_beta   90.00
_cell.angle_gamma   90.00
#
_symmetry.space_group_name_H-M   'P 1'
#
loop_
_entity.id
_entity.type
_entity.pdbx_description
1 polymer ?
#
loop_
_entity_poly.entity_id
_entity_poly.type
_entity_poly.pdbx_seq_one_letter_code
_entity_poly.pdbx_strand_id
1 'polypeptide(L)' 'MNITRFENLEVWMMARELSVLIKEVTSASLFEKDFRFRDQIRAASGSVWII' A
#
# COMPACT_ATOMS: atom_id res chain seq x y z
N MET A 1 8.28 -5.54 -25.18
CA MET A 1 7.30 -5.01 -24.21
C MET A 1 7.67 -3.56 -23.99
N ASN A 2 6.90 -2.62 -24.53
CA ASN A 2 7.17 -1.19 -24.36
C ASN A 2 6.40 -0.70 -23.14
N ILE A 3 7.12 -0.30 -22.10
CA ILE A 3 6.53 0.39 -20.95
C ILE A 3 6.21 1.81 -21.43
N THR A 4 4.93 2.08 -21.63
CA THR A 4 4.43 3.39 -22.11
C THR A 4 4.14 4.37 -20.98
N ARG A 5 4.04 3.87 -19.74
CA ARG A 5 3.69 4.61 -18.53
C ARG A 5 4.35 3.98 -17.31
N PHE A 6 4.65 4.78 -16.29
CA PHE A 6 5.25 4.31 -15.05
C PHE A 6 4.37 3.27 -14.34
N GLU A 7 3.05 3.43 -14.42
CA GLU A 7 2.05 2.55 -13.82
C GLU A 7 2.01 1.14 -14.44
N ASN A 8 2.62 0.96 -15.62
CA ASN A 8 2.77 -0.35 -16.26
C ASN A 8 4.01 -1.11 -15.78
N LEU A 9 4.84 -0.50 -14.92
CA LEU A 9 5.93 -1.22 -14.27
C LEU A 9 5.35 -2.26 -13.33
N GLU A 10 5.84 -3.50 -13.45
CA GLU A 10 5.42 -4.61 -12.58
C GLU A 10 5.61 -4.26 -11.10
N VAL A 11 6.72 -3.61 -10.75
CA VAL A 11 6.98 -3.13 -9.38
C VAL A 11 5.93 -2.12 -8.91
N TRP A 12 5.42 -1.26 -9.80
CA TRP A 12 4.39 -0.29 -9.47
C TRP A 12 3.05 -0.96 -9.23
N MET A 13 2.70 -1.95 -10.06
CA MET A 13 1.52 -2.79 -9.88
C MET A 13 1.58 -3.55 -8.55
N MET A 14 2.71 -4.18 -8.24
CA MET A 14 2.93 -4.90 -6.98
C MET A 14 2.85 -3.97 -5.76
N ALA A 15 3.43 -2.77 -5.83
CA ALA A 15 3.37 -1.79 -4.74
C ALA A 15 1.92 -1.32 -4.47
N ARG A 16 1.11 -1.18 -5.52
CA ARG A 16 -0.32 -0.87 -5.42
C ARG A 16 -1.08 -1.99 -4.71
N GLU A 17 -0.89 -3.23 -5.15
CA GLU A 17 -1.55 -4.40 -4.56
C GLU A 17 -1.19 -4.56 -3.08
N LEU A 18 0.10 -4.39 -2.75
CA LEU A 18 0.58 -4.42 -1.37
C LEU A 18 -0.07 -3.33 -0.51
N SER A 19 -0.20 -2.11 -1.03
CA SER A 19 -0.84 -1.00 -0.30
C SER A 19 -2.31 -1.28 0.00
N VAL A 20 -3.05 -1.90 -0.93
CA VAL A 20 -4.44 -2.32 -0.72
C VAL A 20 -4.52 -3.41 0.34
N LEU A 21 -3.67 -4.45 0.23
CA LEU A 21 -3.64 -5.55 1.20
C LEU A 21 -3.33 -5.05 2.62
N ILE A 22 -2.36 -4.14 2.76
CA ILE A 22 -2.01 -3.54 4.05
C ILE A 22 -3.20 -2.76 4.61
N LYS A 23 -3.92 -1.99 3.79
CA LYS A 23 -5.13 -1.28 4.23
C LYS A 23 -6.21 -2.25 4.72
N GLU A 24 -6.40 -3.39 4.05
CA GLU A 24 -7.38 -4.42 4.44
C GLU A 24 -6.99 -5.07 5.78
N VAL A 25 -5.75 -5.55 5.91
CA VAL A 25 -5.24 -6.18 7.13
C VAL A 25 -5.28 -5.22 8.32
N THR A 26 -4.89 -3.96 8.11
CA THR A 26 -4.91 -2.93 9.16
C THR A 26 -6.32 -2.41 9.46
N SER A 27 -7.33 -2.76 8.66
CA SER A 27 -8.74 -2.47 8.96
C SER A 27 -9.39 -3.59 9.79
N ALA A 28 -8.73 -4.73 9.97
CA ALA A 28 -9.22 -5.81 10.82
C ALA A 28 -9.10 -5.47 12.32
N SER A 29 -9.90 -6.15 13.14
CA SER A 29 -10.12 -5.87 14.57
C SER A 29 -8.86 -5.80 15.43
N LEU A 30 -7.74 -6.38 14.97
CA LEU A 30 -6.46 -6.36 15.68
C LEU A 30 -5.77 -4.97 15.66
N PHE A 31 -5.96 -4.21 14.57
CA PHE A 31 -5.36 -2.88 14.38
C PHE A 31 -6.40 -1.76 14.39
N GLU A 32 -7.69 -2.10 14.41
CA GLU A 32 -8.81 -1.17 14.30
C GLU A 32 -8.77 -0.06 15.36
N LYS A 33 -8.38 -0.40 16.59
CA LYS A 33 -8.36 0.51 17.75
C LYS A 33 -7.01 1.19 17.98
N ASP A 34 -5.94 0.74 17.33
CA ASP A 34 -4.62 1.39 17.40
C ASP A 34 -4.44 2.34 16.22
N PHE A 35 -5.08 3.51 16.33
CA PHE A 35 -5.08 4.51 15.28
C PHE A 35 -3.67 4.97 14.88
N ARG A 36 -2.74 5.08 15.85
CA ARG A 36 -1.38 5.54 15.58
C ARG A 36 -0.58 4.51 14.80
N PHE A 37 -0.54 3.27 15.26
CA PHE A 37 0.25 2.22 14.62
C PHE A 37 -0.34 1.87 13.25
N ARG A 38 -1.67 1.76 13.17
CA ARG A 38 -2.41 1.53 11.94
C ARG A 38 -2.10 2.58 10.86
N ASP A 39 -2.15 3.85 11.24
CA ASP A 39 -1.96 4.94 10.27
C ASP A 39 -0.47 5.08 9.87
N GLN A 40 0.47 4.78 10.76
CA GLN A 40 1.90 4.69 10.41
C GLN A 40 2.18 3.60 9.36
N ILE A 41 1.61 2.41 9.54
CA ILE A 41 1.76 1.31 8.59
C ILE A 41 1.16 1.69 7.22
N ARG A 42 -0.04 2.30 7.21
CA ARG A 42 -0.71 2.73 5.97
C ARG A 42 0.06 3.85 5.25
N ALA A 43 0.63 4.79 6.00
CA ALA A 43 1.44 5.85 5.43
C ALA A 43 2.72 5.29 4.80
N ALA A 44 3.42 4.40 5.51
CA ALA A 44 4.62 3.75 4.99
C ALA A 44 4.35 2.93 3.73
N SER A 45 3.23 2.17 3.69
CA SER A 45 2.86 1.42 2.49
C SER A 45 2.50 2.33 1.31
N GLY A 46 1.75 3.41 1.57
CA GLY A 46 1.37 4.37 0.54
C GLY A 46 2.59 5.07 -0.08
N SER A 47 3.63 5.36 0.71
CA SER A 47 4.88 5.94 0.21
C SER A 47 5.61 5.06 -0.79
N VAL A 48 5.49 3.73 -0.73
CA VAL A 48 6.13 2.81 -1.70
C VAL A 48 5.40 2.81 -3.05
N TRP A 49 4.12 3.16 -3.08
CA TRP A 49 3.31 3.17 -4.30
C TRP A 49 3.22 4.56 -4.96
N ILE A 50 3.20 5.63 -4.16
CA ILE A 50 3.03 7.02 -4.63
C ILE A 50 4.35 7.67 -5.06
N ILE A 51 5.47 7.28 -4.46
CA ILE A 51 6.81 7.78 -4.80
C ILE A 51 7.40 6.88 -5.88
#